data_AF-A0A7C8YXA9-F1
#
_entry.id   AF-A0A7C8YXA9-F1
#
_cell.length_a   1.000
_cell.length_b   1.000
_cell.length_c   1.000
_cell.angle_alpha   90.00
_cell.angle_beta   90.00
_cell.angle_gamma   90.00
#
_symmetry.space_group_name_H-M   'P 1'
#
loop_
_entity.id
_entity.type
_entity.pdbx_description
1 polymer ?
#
loop_
_entity_poly.entity_id
_entity_poly.type
_entity_poly.pdbx_seq_one_letter_code
_entity_poly.pdbx_strand_id
1 'polypeptide(L)'
;MGATAFEQSLGLPIAEKLNFDDRGPIVEEIEGLIKVYQNGYVERPMVVPCVSPSLDKDLHVVARDVFIDRLTNLWARVYVPKGEGDYKLPLLVYFHGGGFCVGSAAWKCYHEFSGNLSSTARCIIVSINYRLAPENPLPSAYEDGVKAVKWVKQQANCRSSK
;
A
#
# COMPACT_ATOMS: atom_id res chain seq x y z
N MET A 1 -72.38 -0.29 33.49
CA MET A 1 -72.07 0.61 32.35
C MET A 1 -71.40 1.85 32.89
N GLY A 2 -70.25 2.25 32.36
CA GLY A 2 -69.45 3.40 32.82
C GLY A 2 -68.10 2.93 33.35
N ALA A 3 -67.04 2.91 32.54
CA ALA A 3 -66.20 4.04 32.11
C ALA A 3 -65.03 4.29 33.08
N THR A 4 -63.82 3.95 32.65
CA THR A 4 -62.58 4.71 32.87
C THR A 4 -61.42 3.97 32.19
N ALA A 5 -60.97 4.48 31.04
CA ALA A 5 -59.69 4.16 30.46
C ALA A 5 -59.05 5.50 30.06
N PHE A 6 -57.97 5.86 30.74
CA PHE A 6 -57.03 6.88 30.31
C PHE A 6 -55.65 6.42 30.80
N GLU A 7 -54.96 5.68 29.96
CA GLU A 7 -53.52 5.47 30.08
C GLU A 7 -52.84 6.55 29.25
N GLN A 8 -52.20 7.51 29.92
CA GLN A 8 -51.40 8.54 29.27
C GLN A 8 -50.04 7.94 28.89
N SER A 9 -49.88 7.67 27.60
CA SER A 9 -48.61 7.36 26.95
C SER A 9 -47.62 8.51 27.14
N LEU A 10 -46.54 8.29 27.88
CA LEU A 10 -45.33 9.12 27.83
C LEU A 10 -44.44 8.61 26.70
N GLY A 11 -44.72 9.09 25.48
CA GLY A 11 -43.82 8.93 24.34
C GLY A 11 -42.62 9.86 24.49
N LEU A 12 -41.48 9.33 24.94
CA LEU A 12 -40.19 9.97 24.72
C LEU A 12 -39.81 9.82 23.24
N PRO A 13 -39.39 10.90 22.54
CA PRO A 13 -38.99 10.79 21.15
C PRO A 13 -37.75 9.89 21.05
N ILE A 14 -37.87 8.83 20.24
CA ILE A 14 -36.77 7.97 19.83
C ILE A 14 -35.75 8.87 19.16
N ALA A 15 -34.58 9.00 19.77
CA ALA A 15 -33.44 9.70 19.18
C ALA A 15 -33.21 9.13 17.78
N GLU A 16 -33.46 9.94 16.76
CA GLU A 16 -32.93 9.72 15.43
C GLU A 16 -31.43 9.49 15.60
N LYS A 17 -30.95 8.30 15.22
CA LYS A 17 -29.52 8.05 15.10
C LYS A 17 -29.00 9.04 14.07
N LEU A 18 -28.45 10.15 14.53
CA LEU A 18 -27.71 11.08 13.71
C LEU A 18 -26.47 10.32 13.20
N ASN A 19 -26.60 9.73 12.02
CA ASN A 19 -25.46 9.32 11.21
C ASN A 19 -24.79 10.60 10.72
N PHE A 20 -24.05 11.28 11.60
CA PHE A 20 -23.10 12.28 11.17
C PHE A 20 -21.92 11.52 10.59
N ASP A 21 -21.98 11.30 9.29
CA ASP A 21 -20.78 11.07 8.53
C ASP A 21 -19.93 12.35 8.60
N ASP A 22 -19.06 12.43 9.61
CA ASP A 22 -18.15 13.57 9.86
C ASP A 22 -17.06 13.71 8.77
N ARG A 23 -17.12 12.90 7.71
CA ARG A 23 -16.28 13.06 6.53
C ARG A 23 -16.62 14.31 5.72
N GLY A 24 -17.88 14.75 5.77
CA GLY A 24 -18.38 15.79 4.88
C GLY A 24 -18.50 15.31 3.42
N PRO A 25 -18.76 16.20 2.46
CA PRO A 25 -18.88 15.83 1.04
C PRO A 25 -17.53 15.38 0.45
N ILE A 26 -17.61 14.60 -0.63
CA ILE A 26 -16.46 14.31 -1.50
C ILE A 26 -16.08 15.60 -2.24
N VAL A 27 -14.81 15.99 -2.14
CA VAL A 27 -14.26 17.20 -2.79
C VAL A 27 -13.46 16.87 -4.05
N GLU A 28 -12.85 15.68 -4.10
CA GLU A 28 -12.18 15.16 -5.29
C GLU A 28 -12.46 13.66 -5.43
N GLU A 29 -12.66 13.20 -6.66
CA GLU A 29 -12.88 11.78 -6.95
C GLU A 29 -12.27 11.42 -8.31
N ILE A 30 -11.64 10.26 -8.34
CA ILE A 30 -11.43 9.51 -9.57
C ILE A 30 -12.20 8.21 -9.39
N GLU A 31 -13.26 8.05 -10.17
CA GLU A 31 -14.24 6.98 -10.00
C GLU A 31 -13.56 5.60 -9.91
N GLY A 32 -13.89 4.88 -8.84
CA GLY A 32 -13.35 3.55 -8.56
C GLY A 32 -11.90 3.49 -8.05
N LEU A 33 -11.17 4.60 -8.01
CA LEU A 33 -9.75 4.61 -7.61
C LEU A 33 -9.49 5.33 -6.28
N ILE A 34 -10.02 6.53 -6.11
CA ILE A 34 -9.77 7.34 -4.92
C ILE A 34 -10.90 8.35 -4.71
N LYS A 35 -11.30 8.54 -3.46
CA LYS A 35 -12.21 9.60 -3.01
C LYS A 35 -11.54 10.39 -1.91
N VAL A 36 -11.57 11.71 -2.03
CA VAL A 36 -11.07 12.64 -1.03
C VAL A 36 -12.25 13.41 -0.46
N TYR A 37 -12.40 13.35 0.87
CA TYR A 37 -13.50 13.98 1.60
C TYR A 37 -13.06 15.34 2.13
N GLN A 38 -14.03 16.24 2.38
CA GLN A 38 -13.77 17.61 2.83
C GLN A 38 -12.94 17.68 4.12
N ASN A 39 -13.11 16.72 5.03
CA ASN A 39 -12.34 16.65 6.27
C ASN A 39 -10.89 16.13 6.09
N GLY A 40 -10.47 15.81 4.86
CA GLY A 40 -9.15 15.26 4.54
C GLY A 40 -9.06 13.74 4.60
N TYR A 41 -10.14 13.04 4.93
CA TYR A 41 -10.19 11.57 4.85
C TYR A 41 -10.05 11.13 3.39
N VAL A 42 -9.25 10.08 3.17
CA VAL A 42 -9.02 9.50 1.85
C VAL A 42 -9.50 8.06 1.84
N GLU A 43 -10.45 7.76 0.97
CA GLU A 43 -10.91 6.41 0.72
C GLU A 43 -10.28 5.89 -0.58
N ARG A 44 -9.67 4.70 -0.52
CA ARG A 44 -9.14 3.98 -1.69
C ARG A 44 -9.87 2.65 -1.81
N PRO A 45 -10.82 2.52 -2.73
CA PRO A 45 -11.47 1.24 -2.99
C PRO A 45 -10.44 0.15 -3.33
N MET A 46 -10.69 -1.06 -2.83
CA MET A 46 -9.82 -2.21 -3.10
C MET A 46 -10.03 -2.75 -4.52
N VAL A 47 -9.47 -2.06 -5.51
CA VAL A 47 -9.47 -2.52 -6.91
C VAL A 47 -8.53 -3.72 -7.11
N VAL A 48 -7.39 -3.69 -6.41
CA VAL A 48 -6.40 -4.77 -6.43
C VAL A 48 -6.04 -5.15 -4.99
N PRO A 49 -6.14 -6.44 -4.62
CA PRO A 49 -5.80 -6.87 -3.27
C PRO A 49 -4.29 -6.80 -3.04
N CYS A 50 -3.90 -6.40 -1.83
CA CYS A 50 -2.55 -6.62 -1.34
C CYS A 50 -2.37 -8.11 -0.98
N VAL A 51 -1.22 -8.69 -1.34
CA VAL A 51 -0.90 -10.09 -1.07
C VAL A 51 0.36 -10.22 -0.21
N SER A 52 0.47 -11.33 0.51
CA SER A 52 1.70 -11.71 1.23
C SER A 52 2.87 -11.87 0.24
N PRO A 53 4.13 -11.81 0.69
CA PRO A 53 5.30 -12.01 -0.16
C PRO A 53 5.52 -13.50 -0.53
N SER A 54 4.45 -14.23 -0.83
CA SER A 54 4.50 -15.64 -1.22
C SER A 54 4.29 -15.75 -2.73
N LEU A 55 5.22 -16.42 -3.41
CA LEU A 55 5.17 -16.67 -4.84
C LEU A 55 4.99 -18.16 -5.13
N ASP A 56 4.60 -18.45 -6.37
CA ASP A 56 4.64 -19.81 -6.89
C ASP A 56 6.07 -20.37 -6.78
N LYS A 57 6.19 -21.63 -6.35
CA LYS A 57 7.46 -22.32 -6.17
C LYS A 57 8.19 -22.50 -7.51
N ASP A 58 7.45 -22.60 -8.61
CA ASP A 58 7.97 -22.81 -9.95
C ASP A 58 8.71 -21.57 -10.48
N LEU A 59 8.46 -20.39 -9.91
CA LEU A 59 9.23 -19.19 -10.23
C LEU A 59 10.65 -19.23 -9.69
N HIS A 60 10.93 -20.11 -8.73
CA HIS A 60 12.21 -20.18 -8.02
C HIS A 60 12.67 -18.82 -7.45
N VAL A 61 11.73 -17.95 -7.04
CA VAL A 61 12.01 -16.63 -6.48
C VAL A 61 11.54 -16.58 -5.02
N VAL A 62 12.36 -15.98 -4.15
CA VAL A 62 11.97 -15.67 -2.78
C VAL A 62 11.64 -14.19 -2.68
N ALA A 63 10.47 -13.87 -2.12
CA ALA A 63 10.08 -12.49 -1.82
C ALA A 63 10.04 -12.25 -0.31
N ARG A 64 10.37 -11.04 0.13
CA ARG A 64 10.27 -10.61 1.53
C ARG A 64 10.10 -9.10 1.66
N ASP A 65 9.40 -8.66 2.69
CA ASP A 65 9.20 -7.23 2.98
C ASP A 65 10.27 -6.74 3.95
N VAL A 66 10.82 -5.55 3.68
CA VAL A 66 11.86 -4.91 4.50
C VAL A 66 11.56 -3.43 4.69
N PHE A 67 11.74 -2.94 5.92
CA PHE A 67 11.64 -1.50 6.20
C PHE A 67 12.93 -0.79 5.79
N ILE A 68 12.76 0.31 5.07
CA ILE A 68 13.84 1.25 4.72
C ILE A 68 13.88 2.38 5.76
N ASP A 69 12.71 2.92 6.10
CA ASP A 69 12.54 3.93 7.14
C ASP A 69 11.19 3.71 7.85
N ARG A 70 11.25 3.46 9.16
CA ARG A 70 10.06 3.23 9.97
C ARG A 70 9.29 4.50 10.27
N LEU A 71 9.96 5.66 10.32
CA LEU A 71 9.32 6.94 10.66
C LEU A 71 8.35 7.38 9.58
N THR A 72 8.73 7.22 8.31
CA THR A 72 7.88 7.55 7.15
C THR A 72 7.10 6.36 6.62
N ASN A 73 7.16 5.21 7.30
CA ASN A 73 6.62 3.94 6.85
C ASN A 73 7.07 3.57 5.41
N LEU A 74 8.32 3.90 5.05
CA LEU A 74 8.91 3.54 3.77
C LEU A 74 9.46 2.12 3.85
N TRP A 75 8.97 1.25 3.00
CA TRP A 75 9.38 -0.15 2.95
C TRP A 75 9.47 -0.62 1.49
N ALA A 76 10.03 -1.81 1.30
CA ALA A 76 10.14 -2.44 -0.01
C ALA A 76 9.89 -3.94 0.07
N ARG A 77 9.36 -4.50 -1.01
CA ARG A 77 9.35 -5.95 -1.25
C ARG A 77 10.55 -6.33 -2.10
N VAL A 78 11.40 -7.19 -1.56
CA VAL A 78 12.63 -7.65 -2.21
C VAL A 78 12.42 -9.04 -2.79
N TYR A 79 12.70 -9.20 -4.07
CA TYR A 79 12.62 -10.46 -4.83
C TYR A 79 14.03 -10.92 -5.16
N VAL A 80 14.32 -12.18 -4.85
CA VAL A 80 15.62 -12.79 -5.09
C VAL A 80 15.41 -14.10 -5.86
N PRO A 81 15.84 -14.19 -7.13
CA PRO A 81 15.77 -15.43 -7.87
C PRO A 81 16.83 -16.40 -7.32
N LYS A 82 16.46 -17.67 -7.18
CA LYS A 82 17.39 -18.73 -6.83
C LYS A 82 18.24 -19.08 -8.06
N GLY A 83 19.53 -19.28 -7.84
CA GLY A 83 20.45 -19.70 -8.88
C GLY A 83 21.60 -20.50 -8.27
N GLU A 84 22.23 -21.32 -9.10
CA GLU A 84 23.44 -22.05 -8.76
C GLU A 84 24.66 -21.19 -9.14
N GLY A 85 25.58 -20.96 -8.20
CA GLY A 85 26.85 -20.24 -8.44
C GLY A 85 26.98 -18.89 -7.73
N ASP A 86 28.24 -18.47 -7.51
CA ASP A 86 28.63 -17.23 -6.79
C ASP A 86 28.72 -15.98 -7.70
N TYR A 87 27.85 -15.86 -8.72
CA TYR A 87 27.84 -14.66 -9.56
C TYR A 87 26.98 -13.54 -8.97
N LYS A 88 27.40 -12.30 -9.23
CA LYS A 88 26.62 -11.10 -8.88
C LYS A 88 25.43 -10.99 -9.82
N LEU A 89 24.23 -10.88 -9.25
CA LEU A 89 22.99 -10.62 -9.98
C LEU A 89 22.84 -9.11 -10.25
N PRO A 90 22.29 -8.71 -11.40
CA PRO A 90 21.78 -7.36 -11.59
C PRO A 90 20.72 -7.02 -10.54
N LEU A 91 20.63 -5.74 -10.18
CA LEU A 91 19.62 -5.23 -9.24
C LEU A 91 18.76 -4.16 -9.94
N LEU A 92 17.45 -4.32 -9.84
CA LEU A 92 16.44 -3.37 -10.30
C LEU A 92 15.74 -2.74 -9.09
N VAL A 93 15.73 -1.41 -9.00
CA VAL A 93 14.85 -0.68 -8.08
C VAL A 93 13.58 -0.33 -8.84
N TYR A 94 12.45 -0.86 -8.39
CA TYR A 94 11.16 -0.72 -9.05
C TYR A 94 10.22 0.17 -8.23
N PHE A 95 9.55 1.11 -8.91
CA PHE A 95 8.52 1.96 -8.33
C PHE A 95 7.20 1.64 -9.02
N HIS A 96 6.18 1.29 -8.24
CA HIS A 96 4.89 0.97 -8.81
C HIS A 96 4.22 2.22 -9.41
N GLY A 97 3.27 2.01 -10.34
CA GLY A 97 2.44 3.09 -10.88
C GLY A 97 1.27 3.43 -9.97
N GLY A 98 0.25 4.11 -10.52
CA GLY A 98 -0.95 4.53 -9.79
C GLY A 98 -1.04 6.04 -9.56
N GLY A 99 -0.38 6.84 -10.40
CA GLY A 99 -0.53 8.30 -10.40
C GLY A 99 -0.09 8.99 -9.10
N PHE A 100 0.78 8.34 -8.32
CA PHE A 100 1.19 8.74 -6.95
C PHE A 100 0.09 8.71 -5.89
N CYS A 101 -1.15 8.38 -6.26
CA CYS A 101 -2.29 8.43 -5.35
C CYS A 101 -2.79 7.05 -4.94
N VAL A 102 -2.51 6.00 -5.73
CA VAL A 102 -2.90 4.61 -5.44
C VAL A 102 -1.76 3.65 -5.76
N GLY A 103 -1.90 2.39 -5.34
CA GLY A 103 -0.90 1.36 -5.55
C GLY A 103 -0.24 0.88 -4.27
N SER A 104 0.47 -0.23 -4.37
CA SER A 104 1.37 -0.72 -3.32
C SER A 104 2.36 -1.70 -3.93
N ALA A 105 3.56 -1.82 -3.35
CA ALA A 105 4.48 -2.92 -3.67
C ALA A 105 3.87 -4.31 -3.37
N ALA A 106 2.82 -4.38 -2.53
CA ALA A 106 2.09 -5.61 -2.23
C ALA A 106 0.87 -5.85 -3.13
N TRP A 107 0.48 -4.94 -4.03
CA TRP A 107 -0.65 -5.20 -4.94
C TRP A 107 -0.37 -6.42 -5.80
N LYS A 108 -1.35 -7.33 -5.88
CA LYS A 108 -1.23 -8.61 -6.58
C LYS A 108 -0.62 -8.48 -7.98
N CYS A 109 -1.09 -7.54 -8.79
CA CYS A 109 -0.58 -7.35 -10.16
C CYS A 109 0.91 -6.95 -10.20
N TYR A 110 1.34 -6.00 -9.37
CA TYR A 110 2.75 -5.62 -9.28
C TYR A 110 3.61 -6.71 -8.63
N HIS A 111 3.02 -7.47 -7.70
CA HIS A 111 3.70 -8.56 -7.03
C HIS A 111 4.02 -9.70 -7.99
N GLU A 112 3.03 -10.14 -8.76
CA GLU A 112 3.16 -11.17 -9.80
C GLU A 112 4.10 -10.71 -10.91
N PHE A 113 3.97 -9.46 -11.38
CA PHE A 113 4.88 -8.88 -12.36
C PHE A 113 6.34 -8.92 -11.87
N SER A 114 6.61 -8.47 -10.65
CA SER A 114 7.97 -8.45 -10.09
C SER A 114 8.53 -9.86 -9.88
N GLY A 115 7.71 -10.81 -9.42
CA GLY A 115 8.12 -12.20 -9.28
C GLY A 115 8.52 -12.83 -10.63
N ASN A 116 7.67 -12.68 -11.65
CA ASN A 116 7.93 -13.19 -13.00
C ASN A 116 9.16 -12.53 -13.63
N LEU A 117 9.30 -11.21 -13.50
CA LEU A 117 10.43 -10.47 -14.04
C LEU A 117 11.74 -10.88 -13.35
N SER A 118 11.75 -11.02 -12.02
CA SER A 118 12.92 -11.47 -11.27
C SER A 118 13.39 -12.86 -11.70
N SER A 119 12.44 -13.79 -11.90
CA SER A 119 12.71 -15.14 -12.39
C SER A 119 13.28 -15.13 -13.81
N THR A 120 12.58 -14.47 -14.74
CA THR A 120 12.90 -14.47 -16.17
C THR A 120 14.21 -13.73 -16.47
N ALA A 121 14.39 -12.53 -15.90
CA ALA A 121 15.57 -11.69 -16.15
C ALA A 121 16.76 -12.04 -15.24
N ARG A 122 16.59 -13.01 -14.33
CA ARG A 122 17.59 -13.39 -13.31
C ARG A 122 18.17 -12.17 -12.58
N CYS A 123 17.31 -11.33 -12.05
CA CYS A 123 17.71 -10.12 -11.33
C CYS A 123 17.04 -10.00 -9.96
N ILE A 124 17.73 -9.34 -9.03
CA ILE A 124 17.15 -8.94 -7.76
C ILE A 124 16.24 -7.73 -8.02
N ILE A 125 15.02 -7.75 -7.50
CA ILE A 125 14.11 -6.60 -7.59
C ILE A 125 13.85 -6.06 -6.20
N VAL A 126 13.98 -4.74 -6.03
CA VAL A 126 13.60 -4.01 -4.82
C VAL A 126 12.41 -3.12 -5.19
N SER A 127 11.20 -3.61 -4.94
CA SER A 127 9.93 -2.93 -5.24
C SER A 127 9.55 -2.00 -4.09
N ILE A 128 9.62 -0.69 -4.32
CA ILE A 128 9.46 0.34 -3.29
C ILE A 128 7.99 0.67 -3.06
N ASN A 129 7.57 0.66 -1.79
CA ASN A 129 6.25 1.14 -1.37
C ASN A 129 6.39 2.56 -0.80
N TYR A 130 6.36 3.54 -1.70
CA TYR A 130 6.52 4.96 -1.36
C TYR A 130 5.22 5.58 -0.83
N ARG A 131 5.33 6.75 -0.18
CA ARG A 131 4.17 7.48 0.36
C ARG A 131 3.28 8.04 -0.75
N LEU A 132 1.96 7.94 -0.57
CA LEU A 132 0.96 8.36 -1.55
C LEU A 132 0.39 9.75 -1.22
N ALA A 133 0.00 10.45 -2.28
CA ALA A 133 -0.88 11.60 -2.21
C ALA A 133 -2.35 11.17 -2.04
N PRO A 134 -3.21 12.04 -1.47
CA PRO A 134 -2.93 13.41 -1.04
C PRO A 134 -2.34 13.54 0.37
N GLU A 135 -2.27 12.48 1.17
CA GLU A 135 -1.75 12.54 2.55
C GLU A 135 -0.28 12.93 2.59
N ASN A 136 0.48 12.59 1.55
CA ASN A 136 1.86 12.99 1.34
C ASN A 136 2.03 13.51 -0.09
N PRO A 137 1.74 14.80 -0.33
CA PRO A 137 1.87 15.39 -1.65
C PRO A 137 3.31 15.28 -2.18
N LEU A 138 3.47 15.43 -3.49
CA LEU A 138 4.79 15.59 -4.08
C LEU A 138 5.48 16.82 -3.45
N PRO A 139 6.78 16.73 -3.11
CA PRO A 139 7.77 15.77 -3.62
C PRO A 139 7.98 14.50 -2.75
N SER A 140 7.11 14.19 -1.79
CA SER A 140 7.33 13.10 -0.81
C SER A 140 7.73 11.75 -1.44
N ALA A 141 7.05 11.34 -2.52
CA ALA A 141 7.37 10.11 -3.24
C ALA A 141 8.77 10.13 -3.88
N TYR A 142 9.23 11.29 -4.36
CA TYR A 142 10.57 11.44 -4.93
C TYR A 142 11.65 11.37 -3.84
N GLU A 143 11.41 12.00 -2.69
CA GLU A 143 12.30 11.91 -1.53
C GLU A 143 12.43 10.46 -1.04
N ASP A 144 11.32 9.72 -1.00
CA ASP A 144 11.31 8.30 -0.69
C ASP A 144 12.11 7.49 -1.72
N GLY A 145 12.00 7.82 -3.01
CA GLY A 145 12.81 7.20 -4.06
C GLY A 145 14.31 7.44 -3.89
N VAL A 146 14.72 8.67 -3.60
CA VAL A 146 16.11 9.01 -3.30
C VAL A 146 16.59 8.26 -2.04
N LYS A 147 15.77 8.22 -0.99
CA LYS A 147 16.08 7.49 0.26
C LYS A 147 16.23 5.99 0.00
N ALA A 148 15.36 5.39 -0.81
CA ALA A 148 15.42 3.99 -1.19
C ALA A 148 16.69 3.64 -1.97
N VAL A 149 17.06 4.44 -2.98
CA VAL A 149 18.29 4.21 -3.76
C VAL A 149 19.54 4.34 -2.88
N LYS A 150 19.59 5.32 -1.98
CA LYS A 150 20.68 5.45 -0.99
C LYS A 150 20.76 4.25 -0.07
N TRP A 151 19.62 3.76 0.41
CA TRP A 151 19.54 2.55 1.23
C TRP A 151 20.07 1.32 0.48
N VAL A 152 19.65 1.10 -0.77
CA VAL A 152 20.14 -0.01 -1.61
C VAL A 152 21.66 0.05 -1.76
N LYS A 153 22.22 1.22 -2.03
CA LYS A 153 23.68 1.43 -2.12
C LYS A 153 24.39 1.02 -0.82
N GLN A 154 23.83 1.36 0.34
CA GLN A 154 24.40 0.97 1.64
C GLN A 154 24.38 -0.55 1.84
N GLN A 155 23.28 -1.22 1.46
CA GLN A 155 23.19 -2.69 1.57
C GLN A 155 24.24 -3.41 0.71
N ALA A 156 24.54 -2.89 -0.48
CA ALA A 156 25.57 -3.45 -1.36
C ALA A 156 26.98 -3.35 -0.75
N ASN A 157 27.27 -2.24 -0.07
CA ASN A 157 28.58 -2.01 0.56
C ASN A 157 28.79 -2.88 1.80
N CYS A 158 27.76 -3.05 2.64
CA CYS A 158 27.86 -3.88 3.85
C CYS A 158 28.14 -5.38 3.56
N ARG A 159 27.86 -5.86 2.35
CA ARG A 159 28.14 -7.24 1.93
C ARG A 159 29.52 -7.43 1.31
N SER A 160 30.24 -6.36 0.97
CA SER A 160 31.55 -6.43 0.30
C SER A 160 32.74 -6.46 1.27
N SER A 161 32.50 -6.50 2.59
CA SER A 161 33.53 -6.55 3.64
C SER A 161 33.62 -7.92 4.34
N LYS A 162 33.34 -9.00 3.62
CA LYS A 162 33.63 -10.38 4.06
C LYS A 162 34.57 -11.05 3.09
#